data_AF-A0A4V1Q7L2-F1
#
_entry.id   AF-A0A4V1Q7L2-F1
#
_cell.length_a   1.000
_cell.length_b   1.000
_cell.length_c   1.000
_cell.angle_alpha   90.00
_cell.angle_beta   90.00
_cell.angle_gamma   90.00
#
_symmetry.space_group_name_H-M   'P 1'
#
loop_
_entity.id
_entity.type
_entity.pdbx_description
1 polymer ?
#
loop_
_entity_poly.entity_id
_entity_poly.type
_entity_poly.pdbx_seq_one_letter_code
_entity_poly.pdbx_strand_id
1 'polypeptide(L)'
;MGNVSLIAVAIDDVREVFSGSDASLAELRDVAERVWPAPPPRGGLLSKLGPFSRRAADAPVVYPGIPTGIDIDAVGHGRDVPPERLSAAWALVGAWLADHGWSHLEVSVDRGPLDSIDFDLAAHGVPADLGLRSVFRRAIGLPLKPLPGQTLGYARGAQAIAMASHWQAALPALTPEHHDLAAPIVEWLQGFPQWTQQAREQGRQQPDLVAVYRA
;
A
#
# COMPACT_ATOMS: atom_id res chain seq x y z
N MET A 1 -11.82 -15.89 -1.48
CA MET A 1 -11.83 -14.73 -2.38
C MET A 1 -10.75 -13.81 -1.86
N GLY A 2 -9.73 -13.55 -2.68
CA GLY A 2 -8.64 -12.65 -2.33
C GLY A 2 -8.82 -11.28 -2.98
N ASN A 3 -7.95 -10.33 -2.63
CA ASN A 3 -7.89 -9.04 -3.30
C ASN A 3 -6.46 -8.72 -3.75
N VAL A 4 -6.35 -8.02 -4.88
CA VAL A 4 -5.12 -7.41 -5.35
C VAL A 4 -5.29 -5.91 -5.29
N SER A 5 -4.45 -5.26 -4.49
CA SER A 5 -4.29 -3.80 -4.46
C SER A 5 -3.10 -3.43 -5.34
N LEU A 6 -3.32 -2.56 -6.32
CA LEU A 6 -2.31 -1.99 -7.22
C LEU A 6 -2.14 -0.52 -6.89
N ILE A 7 -0.92 -0.09 -6.60
CA ILE A 7 -0.61 1.25 -6.13
C ILE A 7 0.49 1.84 -7.03
N ALA A 8 0.24 3.03 -7.57
CA ALA A 8 1.23 3.79 -8.31
C ALA A 8 1.97 4.70 -7.33
N VAL A 9 3.21 4.35 -6.98
CA VAL A 9 4.01 5.07 -5.98
C VAL A 9 5.49 4.85 -6.27
N ALA A 10 6.34 5.83 -5.98
CA ALA A 10 7.77 5.64 -6.11
C ALA A 10 8.26 4.66 -5.04
N ILE A 11 8.84 3.52 -5.43
CA ILE A 11 9.18 2.49 -4.45
C ILE A 11 10.27 2.93 -3.48
N ASP A 12 11.14 3.83 -3.92
CA ASP A 12 12.23 4.31 -3.10
C ASP A 12 11.70 5.31 -2.05
N ASP A 13 10.64 6.09 -2.33
CA ASP A 13 9.89 6.83 -1.30
C ASP A 13 9.27 5.88 -0.26
N VAL A 14 8.66 4.76 -0.68
CA VAL A 14 8.10 3.76 0.26
C VAL A 14 9.18 3.19 1.18
N ARG A 15 10.40 2.97 0.66
CA ARG A 15 11.53 2.48 1.47
C ARG A 15 12.05 3.55 2.41
N GLU A 16 12.07 4.80 1.98
CA GLU A 16 12.53 5.93 2.77
C GLU A 16 11.68 6.13 4.04
N VAL A 17 10.40 5.74 4.02
CA VAL A 17 9.54 5.71 5.23
C VAL A 17 10.18 4.95 6.39
N PHE A 18 11.01 3.94 6.11
CA PHE A 18 11.67 3.08 7.10
C PHE A 18 13.12 3.50 7.42
N SER A 19 13.57 4.67 6.95
CA SER A 19 14.97 5.12 7.03
C SER A 19 15.45 5.48 8.43
N GLY A 20 14.52 5.79 9.34
CA GLY A 20 14.79 6.41 10.64
C GLY A 20 15.02 7.92 10.56
N SER A 21 14.77 8.55 9.41
CA SER A 21 14.91 10.01 9.28
C SER A 21 13.85 10.77 10.08
N ASP A 22 14.22 11.95 10.59
CA ASP A 22 13.27 12.83 11.29
C ASP A 22 12.09 13.23 10.39
N ALA A 23 12.33 13.37 9.07
CA ALA A 23 11.30 13.68 8.09
C ALA A 23 10.29 12.53 7.98
N SER A 24 10.75 11.29 7.80
CA SER A 24 9.90 10.10 7.72
C SER A 24 9.09 9.90 9.00
N LEU A 25 9.70 10.14 10.18
CA LEU A 25 8.98 10.06 11.45
C LEU A 25 7.93 11.15 11.61
N ALA A 26 8.21 12.38 11.19
CA ALA A 26 7.24 13.47 11.21
C ALA A 26 6.05 13.18 10.29
N GLU A 27 6.33 12.65 9.10
CA GLU A 27 5.33 12.30 8.09
C GLU A 27 4.42 11.15 8.56
N LEU A 28 4.98 10.10 9.16
CA LEU A 28 4.19 9.01 9.75
C LEU A 28 3.30 9.50 10.90
N ARG A 29 3.76 10.47 11.71
CA ARG A 29 2.94 11.08 12.76
C ARG A 29 1.80 11.89 12.17
N ASP A 30 2.07 12.71 11.16
CA ASP A 30 1.03 13.53 10.50
C ASP A 30 -0.04 12.65 9.87
N VAL A 31 0.35 11.60 9.14
CA VAL A 31 -0.58 10.60 8.59
C VAL A 31 -1.39 9.95 9.71
N ALA A 32 -0.75 9.53 10.80
CA ALA A 32 -1.45 8.90 11.91
C ALA A 32 -2.46 9.84 12.59
N GLU A 33 -2.11 11.11 12.80
CA GLU A 33 -2.97 12.12 13.41
C GLU A 33 -4.19 12.44 12.54
N ARG A 34 -4.02 12.48 11.21
CA ARG A 34 -5.13 12.71 10.28
C ARG A 34 -6.09 11.52 10.17
N VAL A 35 -5.56 10.29 10.14
CA VAL A 35 -6.38 9.08 9.90
C VAL A 35 -6.97 8.52 11.19
N TRP A 36 -6.23 8.59 12.30
CA TRP A 36 -6.66 8.13 13.62
C TRP A 36 -6.50 9.24 14.67
N PRO A 37 -7.31 10.30 14.59
CA PRO A 37 -7.22 11.42 15.54
C PRO A 37 -7.47 10.93 16.97
N ALA A 38 -6.63 11.38 17.90
CA ALA A 38 -6.83 11.10 19.31
C ALA A 38 -8.16 11.73 19.79
N PRO A 39 -8.96 11.02 20.60
CA PRO A 39 -10.18 11.60 21.15
C PRO A 39 -9.84 12.83 21.99
N PRO A 40 -10.63 13.91 21.93
CA PRO A 40 -10.36 15.11 22.70
C PRO A 40 -10.34 14.77 24.20
N PRO A 41 -9.44 15.39 24.99
CA PRO A 41 -9.36 15.13 26.41
C PRO A 41 -10.73 15.40 27.06
N ARG A 42 -11.30 14.39 27.71
CA ARG A 42 -12.58 14.53 28.43
C ARG A 42 -12.36 15.39 29.67
N GLY A 43 -12.52 16.71 29.51
CA GLY A 43 -12.55 17.67 30.60
C GLY A 43 -13.80 17.49 31.45
N GLY A 44 -13.80 16.51 32.35
CA GLY A 44 -14.87 16.36 33.34
C GLY A 44 -14.89 17.53 34.32
N LEU A 45 -16.06 17.92 34.81
CA LEU A 45 -16.26 18.96 35.85
C LEU A 45 -15.51 18.67 37.17
N LEU A 46 -15.02 17.44 37.35
CA LEU A 46 -14.20 17.02 38.49
C LEU A 46 -12.72 17.41 38.39
N SER A 47 -12.23 17.77 37.19
CA SER A 47 -10.88 18.34 37.01
C SER A 47 -10.69 19.70 37.67
N LYS A 48 -11.80 20.32 38.13
CA LYS A 48 -11.82 21.59 38.87
C LYS A 48 -11.69 21.42 40.38
N LEU A 49 -11.63 20.18 40.91
CA LEU A 49 -11.48 19.91 42.34
C LEU A 49 -10.02 19.65 42.72
N GLY A 50 -9.22 20.71 42.67
CA GLY A 50 -7.94 20.81 43.39
C GLY A 50 -6.78 19.89 42.94
N PRO A 51 -5.56 20.17 43.42
CA PRO A 51 -4.31 19.55 42.94
C PRO A 51 -4.16 18.05 43.28
N PHE A 52 -5.10 17.46 44.03
CA PHE A 52 -5.06 16.05 44.46
C PHE A 52 -5.99 15.13 43.64
N SER A 53 -6.77 15.67 42.69
CA SER A 53 -7.66 14.88 41.81
C SER A 53 -7.07 14.61 40.42
N ARG A 54 -5.78 14.92 40.20
CA ARG A 54 -4.98 14.43 39.06
C ARG A 54 -4.78 12.92 39.20
N ARG A 55 -5.85 12.16 39.00
CA ARG A 55 -5.80 10.72 38.83
C ARG A 55 -5.02 10.46 37.54
N ALA A 56 -4.07 9.54 37.57
CA ALA A 56 -3.41 9.03 36.37
C ALA A 56 -4.50 8.51 35.43
N ALA A 57 -4.88 9.33 34.46
CA ALA A 57 -5.90 8.97 33.50
C ALA A 57 -5.28 7.95 32.55
N ASP A 58 -5.89 6.77 32.59
CA ASP A 58 -6.06 5.86 31.47
C ASP A 58 -4.77 5.38 30.79
N ALA A 59 -4.35 4.15 31.15
CA ALA A 59 -3.50 3.37 30.26
C ALA A 59 -4.16 3.37 28.86
N PRO A 60 -3.45 3.82 27.81
CA PRO A 60 -4.05 3.95 26.49
C PRO A 60 -4.67 2.62 26.08
N VAL A 61 -5.96 2.62 25.77
CA VAL A 61 -6.60 1.43 25.18
C VAL A 61 -6.01 1.25 23.79
N VAL A 62 -5.11 0.29 23.66
CA VAL A 62 -4.49 -0.06 22.38
C VAL A 62 -5.46 -0.94 21.61
N TYR A 63 -6.11 -0.38 20.59
CA TYR A 63 -7.00 -1.14 19.72
C TYR A 63 -6.19 -1.93 18.67
N PRO A 64 -6.57 -3.18 18.37
CA PRO A 64 -6.04 -3.90 17.22
C PRO A 64 -6.27 -3.10 15.93
N GLY A 65 -5.23 -2.98 15.10
CA GLY A 65 -5.30 -2.29 13.81
C GLY A 65 -5.24 -0.76 13.87
N ILE A 66 -5.24 -0.14 15.06
CA ILE A 66 -5.00 1.30 15.21
C ILE A 66 -3.52 1.52 15.55
N PRO A 67 -2.77 2.26 14.72
CA PRO A 67 -1.39 2.62 15.00
C PRO A 67 -1.27 3.50 16.25
N THR A 68 -0.16 3.33 16.96
CA THR A 68 0.24 4.12 18.12
C THR A 68 1.66 4.64 17.91
N GLY A 69 2.18 5.45 18.84
CA GLY A 69 3.57 5.90 18.80
C GLY A 69 4.60 4.76 18.75
N ILE A 70 4.27 3.59 19.28
CA ILE A 70 5.13 2.39 19.20
C ILE A 70 5.26 1.91 17.75
N ASP A 71 4.16 1.87 17.00
CA ASP A 71 4.17 1.41 15.61
C ASP A 71 4.80 2.44 14.69
N ILE A 72 4.59 3.73 14.96
CA ILE A 72 5.27 4.83 14.23
C ILE A 72 6.78 4.72 14.40
N ASP A 73 7.25 4.55 15.63
CA ASP A 73 8.68 4.42 15.92
C ASP A 73 9.26 3.13 15.30
N ALA A 74 8.53 2.01 15.41
CA ALA A 74 8.98 0.74 14.85
C ALA A 74 9.04 0.76 13.32
N VAL A 75 7.99 1.23 12.65
CA VAL A 75 7.95 1.40 11.18
C VAL A 75 9.00 2.40 10.74
N GLY A 76 9.02 3.59 11.35
CA GLY A 76 9.91 4.67 10.94
C GLY A 76 11.39 4.30 11.01
N HIS A 77 11.80 3.47 11.97
CA HIS A 77 13.18 3.01 12.12
C HIS A 77 13.44 1.61 11.52
N GLY A 78 12.46 1.02 10.81
CA GLY A 78 12.58 -0.34 10.27
C GLY A 78 12.89 -1.42 11.32
N ARG A 79 12.35 -1.27 12.54
CA ARG A 79 12.53 -2.22 13.64
C ARG A 79 11.59 -3.41 13.48
N ASP A 80 11.93 -4.50 14.15
CA ASP A 80 11.06 -5.67 14.21
C ASP A 80 9.72 -5.30 14.87
N VAL A 81 8.63 -5.52 14.14
CA VAL A 81 7.27 -5.32 14.63
C VAL A 81 6.74 -6.68 15.13
N PRO A 82 6.27 -6.77 16.39
CA PRO A 82 5.77 -8.03 16.92
C PRO A 82 4.46 -8.44 16.23
N PRO A 83 4.16 -9.75 16.12
CA PRO A 83 3.04 -10.25 15.32
C PRO A 83 1.67 -9.62 15.65
N GLU A 84 1.39 -9.36 16.93
CA GLU A 84 0.15 -8.74 17.41
C GLU A 84 -0.01 -7.27 17.02
N ARG A 85 1.09 -6.60 16.63
CA ARG A 85 1.09 -5.21 16.15
C ARG A 85 1.18 -5.11 14.63
N LEU A 86 1.40 -6.23 13.93
CA LEU A 86 1.64 -6.22 12.49
C LEU A 86 0.49 -5.61 11.70
N SER A 87 -0.76 -5.87 12.09
CA SER A 87 -1.94 -5.26 11.47
C SER A 87 -1.98 -3.74 11.64
N ALA A 88 -1.55 -3.21 12.79
CA ALA A 88 -1.48 -1.77 13.02
C ALA A 88 -0.35 -1.12 12.21
N ALA A 89 0.83 -1.75 12.17
CA ALA A 89 1.94 -1.28 11.33
C ALA A 89 1.55 -1.25 9.84
N TRP A 90 0.88 -2.29 9.33
CA TRP A 90 0.38 -2.28 7.95
C TRP A 90 -0.75 -1.29 7.70
N ALA A 91 -1.59 -1.00 8.70
CA ALA A 91 -2.58 0.06 8.59
C ALA A 91 -1.89 1.42 8.41
N LEU A 92 -0.86 1.71 9.20
CA LEU A 92 -0.05 2.93 9.09
C LEU A 92 0.61 3.06 7.70
N VAL A 93 1.28 2.00 7.23
CA VAL A 93 1.89 1.99 5.89
C VAL A 93 0.84 2.13 4.80
N GLY A 94 -0.32 1.49 4.94
CA GLY A 94 -1.44 1.62 4.00
C GLY A 94 -2.00 3.04 3.94
N ALA A 95 -2.13 3.71 5.08
CA ALA A 95 -2.54 5.11 5.13
C ALA A 95 -1.50 6.04 4.47
N TRP A 96 -0.20 5.79 4.71
CA TRP A 96 0.87 6.54 4.06
C TRP A 96 0.84 6.35 2.54
N LEU A 97 0.66 5.12 2.06
CA LEU A 97 0.55 4.79 0.63
C LEU A 97 -0.67 5.45 -0.02
N ALA A 98 -1.80 5.54 0.69
CA ALA A 98 -2.99 6.22 0.19
C ALA A 98 -2.80 7.74 0.06
N ASP A 99 -1.94 8.32 0.90
CA ASP A 99 -1.64 9.76 0.91
C ASP A 99 -0.58 10.15 -0.13
N HIS A 100 0.42 9.29 -0.35
CA HIS A 100 1.58 9.58 -1.21
C HIS A 100 1.49 8.92 -2.60
N GLY A 101 0.64 7.92 -2.75
CA GLY A 101 0.38 7.26 -4.02
C GLY A 101 -0.27 8.21 -5.03
N TRP A 102 0.12 8.07 -6.29
CA TRP A 102 -0.50 8.79 -7.41
C TRP A 102 -1.89 8.26 -7.71
N SER A 103 -2.09 6.96 -7.52
CA SER A 103 -3.38 6.30 -7.68
C SER A 103 -3.37 4.91 -7.03
N HIS A 104 -4.56 4.38 -6.77
CA HIS A 104 -4.78 3.06 -6.20
C HIS A 104 -5.97 2.40 -6.90
N LEU A 105 -5.81 1.12 -7.24
CA LEU A 105 -6.87 0.26 -7.74
C LEU A 105 -6.94 -1.00 -6.89
N GLU A 106 -8.14 -1.38 -6.47
CA GLU A 106 -8.38 -2.66 -5.82
C GLU A 106 -9.23 -3.55 -6.72
N VAL A 107 -8.81 -4.80 -6.89
CA VAL A 107 -9.47 -5.78 -7.74
C VAL A 107 -9.69 -7.06 -6.96
N SER A 108 -10.93 -7.53 -6.93
CA SER A 108 -11.28 -8.83 -6.35
C SER A 108 -10.82 -9.94 -7.27
N VAL A 109 -10.16 -10.95 -6.70
CA VAL A 109 -9.76 -12.16 -7.41
C VAL A 109 -10.26 -13.37 -6.64
N ASP A 110 -10.93 -14.30 -7.32
CA ASP A 110 -11.28 -15.58 -6.71
C ASP A 110 -10.02 -16.41 -6.36
N ARG A 111 -10.15 -17.59 -5.75
CA ARG A 111 -8.97 -18.43 -5.45
C ARG A 111 -8.53 -19.17 -6.71
N GLY A 112 -7.27 -18.99 -7.13
CA GLY A 112 -6.69 -19.61 -8.34
C GLY A 112 -6.52 -18.78 -9.65
N PRO A 113 -7.00 -17.53 -9.82
CA PRO A 113 -7.08 -16.85 -11.11
C PRO A 113 -5.86 -16.02 -11.51
N LEU A 114 -4.90 -15.77 -10.61
CA LEU A 114 -3.64 -15.11 -11.02
C LEU A 114 -2.90 -15.92 -12.10
N ASP A 115 -2.97 -17.25 -12.01
CA ASP A 115 -2.35 -18.14 -13.00
C ASP A 115 -3.21 -18.29 -14.26
N SER A 116 -4.54 -18.18 -14.15
CA SER A 116 -5.43 -18.30 -15.31
C SER A 116 -5.40 -17.05 -16.19
N ILE A 117 -5.42 -15.85 -15.58
CA ILE A 117 -5.31 -14.60 -16.35
C ILE A 117 -3.95 -14.49 -17.03
N ASP A 118 -2.86 -14.83 -16.35
CA ASP A 118 -1.52 -14.80 -16.93
C ASP A 118 -1.38 -15.80 -18.09
N PHE A 119 -2.04 -16.97 -17.99
CA PHE A 119 -2.10 -17.93 -19.08
C PHE A 119 -2.87 -17.40 -20.29
N ASP A 120 -4.04 -16.80 -20.08
CA ASP A 120 -4.87 -16.22 -21.17
C ASP A 120 -4.15 -15.06 -21.86
N LEU A 121 -3.54 -14.16 -21.07
CA LEU A 121 -2.68 -13.10 -21.59
C LEU A 121 -1.52 -13.65 -22.43
N ALA A 122 -0.83 -14.68 -21.95
CA ALA A 122 0.26 -15.32 -22.68
C ALA A 122 -0.22 -15.99 -23.99
N ALA A 123 -1.39 -16.63 -23.97
CA ALA A 123 -2.01 -17.22 -25.16
C ALA A 123 -2.30 -16.16 -26.24
N HIS A 124 -2.53 -14.91 -25.82
CA HIS A 124 -2.75 -13.77 -26.70
C HIS A 124 -1.52 -12.87 -26.90
N GLY A 125 -0.32 -13.41 -26.65
CA GLY A 125 0.95 -12.79 -27.06
C GLY A 125 1.55 -11.82 -26.04
N VAL A 126 1.02 -11.75 -24.81
CA VAL A 126 1.63 -10.97 -23.73
C VAL A 126 2.88 -11.71 -23.20
N PRO A 127 4.06 -11.05 -23.16
CA PRO A 127 5.25 -11.63 -22.54
C PRO A 127 5.05 -12.01 -21.07
N ALA A 128 5.64 -13.13 -20.63
CA ALA A 128 5.46 -13.66 -19.27
C ALA A 128 6.05 -12.76 -18.15
N ASP A 129 6.93 -11.83 -18.49
CA ASP A 129 7.45 -10.78 -17.60
C ASP A 129 6.54 -9.54 -17.52
N LEU A 130 5.47 -9.51 -18.33
CA LEU A 130 4.42 -8.50 -18.30
C LEU A 130 3.08 -9.06 -17.77
N GLY A 131 3.03 -10.32 -17.32
CA GLY A 131 1.89 -10.87 -16.58
C GLY A 131 1.78 -10.27 -15.16
N LEU A 132 0.62 -10.42 -14.51
CA LEU A 132 0.37 -9.89 -13.17
C LEU A 132 1.24 -10.58 -12.11
N ARG A 133 1.49 -11.89 -12.25
CA ARG A 133 2.36 -12.64 -11.33
C ARG A 133 3.81 -12.15 -11.38
N SER A 134 4.23 -11.54 -12.49
CA SER A 134 5.58 -11.01 -12.63
C SER A 134 5.89 -9.90 -11.61
N VAL A 135 4.90 -9.10 -11.23
CA VAL A 135 5.02 -8.02 -10.24
C VAL A 135 5.43 -8.57 -8.88
N PHE A 136 4.90 -9.72 -8.50
CA PHE A 136 5.21 -10.39 -7.23
C PHE A 136 6.58 -11.09 -7.20
N ARG A 137 7.28 -11.22 -8.35
CA ARG A 137 8.60 -11.85 -8.38
C ARG A 137 9.70 -10.98 -7.78
N ARG A 138 9.52 -9.66 -7.82
CA ARG A 138 10.49 -8.70 -7.28
C ARG A 138 10.05 -8.27 -5.88
N ALA A 139 10.79 -8.74 -4.88
CA ALA A 139 10.52 -8.42 -3.49
C ALA A 139 10.63 -6.91 -3.24
N ILE A 140 9.65 -6.35 -2.55
CA ILE A 140 9.58 -4.92 -2.23
C ILE A 140 10.75 -4.45 -1.34
N GLY A 141 11.27 -5.33 -0.48
CA GLY A 141 12.42 -5.08 0.38
C GLY A 141 12.13 -4.15 1.56
N LEU A 142 10.90 -4.17 2.09
CA LEU A 142 10.53 -3.41 3.28
C LEU A 142 10.94 -4.18 4.55
N PRO A 143 11.44 -3.50 5.60
CA PRO A 143 11.70 -4.11 6.91
C PRO A 143 10.40 -4.29 7.72
N LEU A 144 9.35 -4.82 7.06
CA LEU A 144 8.06 -5.11 7.67
C LEU A 144 7.59 -6.49 7.18
N LYS A 145 7.36 -7.41 8.10
CA LYS A 145 6.89 -8.76 7.77
C LYS A 145 5.50 -8.69 7.11
N PRO A 146 5.21 -9.50 6.10
CA PRO A 146 3.86 -9.55 5.52
C PRO A 146 2.85 -10.10 6.54
N LEU A 147 1.59 -9.68 6.43
CA LEU A 147 0.48 -10.31 7.14
C LEU A 147 0.31 -11.77 6.70
N PRO A 148 -0.29 -12.65 7.54
CA PRO A 148 -0.67 -13.99 7.12
C PRO A 148 -1.52 -13.96 5.83
N GLY A 149 -1.11 -14.72 4.82
CA GLY A 149 -1.79 -14.76 3.52
C GLY A 149 -1.53 -13.55 2.61
N GLN A 150 -0.64 -12.63 3.00
CA GLN A 150 -0.26 -11.48 2.20
C GLN A 150 1.00 -11.75 1.37
N THR A 151 0.97 -11.36 0.11
CA THR A 151 2.14 -11.33 -0.78
C THR A 151 2.33 -9.92 -1.33
N LEU A 152 3.57 -9.45 -1.38
CA LEU A 152 3.90 -8.14 -1.91
C LEU A 152 4.94 -8.24 -3.01
N GLY A 153 4.88 -7.34 -3.98
CA GLY A 153 5.94 -7.14 -4.94
C GLY A 153 5.84 -5.79 -5.62
N TYR A 154 6.76 -5.54 -6.54
CA TYR A 154 6.73 -4.34 -7.35
C TYR A 154 7.31 -4.54 -8.75
N ALA A 155 6.85 -3.72 -9.68
CA ALA A 155 7.39 -3.58 -11.02
C ALA A 155 7.85 -2.14 -11.21
N ARG A 156 8.91 -1.91 -11.99
CA ARG A 156 9.36 -0.54 -12.27
C ARG A 156 8.38 0.16 -13.20
N GLY A 157 8.31 1.49 -13.16
CA GLY A 157 7.36 2.28 -13.98
C GLY A 157 7.40 1.95 -15.48
N ALA A 158 8.60 1.68 -16.04
CA ALA A 158 8.75 1.25 -17.43
C ALA A 158 8.05 -0.11 -17.72
N GLN A 159 8.09 -1.04 -16.77
CA GLN A 159 7.39 -2.32 -16.88
C GLN A 159 5.88 -2.11 -16.78
N ALA A 160 5.38 -1.25 -15.89
CA ALA A 160 3.95 -0.93 -15.80
C ALA A 160 3.41 -0.31 -17.10
N ILE A 161 4.17 0.59 -17.73
CA ILE A 161 3.83 1.16 -19.04
C ILE A 161 3.81 0.08 -20.13
N ALA A 162 4.79 -0.84 -20.12
CA ALA A 162 4.83 -1.96 -21.05
C ALA A 162 3.64 -2.93 -20.85
N MET A 163 3.27 -3.21 -19.59
CA MET A 163 2.07 -3.99 -19.25
C MET A 163 0.82 -3.35 -19.85
N ALA A 164 0.62 -2.04 -19.63
CA ALA A 164 -0.52 -1.30 -20.17
C ALA A 164 -0.69 -1.51 -21.68
N SER A 165 0.41 -1.33 -22.44
CA SER A 165 0.39 -1.46 -23.90
C SER A 165 0.09 -2.89 -24.36
N HIS A 166 0.72 -3.90 -23.77
CA HIS A 166 0.55 -5.29 -24.21
C HIS A 166 -0.82 -5.84 -23.81
N TRP A 167 -1.28 -5.54 -22.60
CA TRP A 167 -2.59 -5.96 -22.15
C TRP A 167 -3.71 -5.29 -22.94
N GLN A 168 -3.58 -3.99 -23.25
CA GLN A 168 -4.55 -3.30 -24.10
C GLN A 168 -4.70 -3.95 -25.48
N ALA A 169 -3.60 -4.44 -26.07
CA ALA A 169 -3.64 -5.13 -27.35
C ALA A 169 -4.28 -6.53 -27.25
N ALA A 170 -4.07 -7.24 -26.14
CA ALA A 170 -4.64 -8.56 -25.89
C ALA A 170 -6.11 -8.52 -25.43
N LEU A 171 -6.55 -7.42 -24.83
CA LEU A 171 -7.84 -7.28 -24.15
C LEU A 171 -9.04 -7.79 -24.99
N PRO A 172 -9.19 -7.46 -26.30
CA PRO A 172 -10.33 -7.91 -27.10
C PRO A 172 -10.39 -9.43 -27.34
N ALA A 173 -9.29 -10.14 -27.13
CA ALA A 173 -9.17 -11.57 -27.39
C ALA A 173 -9.32 -12.44 -26.12
N LEU A 174 -9.28 -11.83 -24.93
CA LEU A 174 -9.41 -12.55 -23.67
C LEU A 174 -10.79 -13.19 -23.51
N THR A 175 -10.86 -14.23 -22.70
CA THR A 175 -12.15 -14.77 -22.24
C THR A 175 -12.96 -13.70 -21.50
N PRO A 176 -14.31 -13.76 -21.48
CA PRO A 176 -15.12 -12.73 -20.81
C PRO A 176 -14.76 -12.50 -19.33
N GLU A 177 -14.48 -13.58 -18.59
CA GLU A 177 -14.06 -13.51 -17.19
C GLU A 177 -12.74 -12.76 -17.01
N HIS A 178 -11.72 -13.10 -17.81
CA HIS A 178 -10.43 -12.42 -17.74
C HIS A 178 -10.47 -11.01 -18.33
N HIS A 179 -11.34 -10.75 -19.31
CA HIS A 179 -11.59 -9.40 -19.81
C HIS A 179 -12.13 -8.51 -18.69
N ASP A 180 -13.15 -8.96 -17.95
CA ASP A 180 -13.74 -8.19 -16.85
C ASP A 180 -12.73 -7.92 -15.72
N LEU A 181 -11.79 -8.83 -15.50
CA LEU A 181 -10.68 -8.65 -14.56
C LEU A 181 -9.59 -7.70 -15.10
N ALA A 182 -9.20 -7.85 -16.37
CA ALA A 182 -8.09 -7.14 -16.98
C ALA A 182 -8.44 -5.70 -17.38
N ALA A 183 -9.66 -5.44 -17.85
CA ALA A 183 -10.09 -4.13 -18.33
C ALA A 183 -9.84 -3.00 -17.33
N PRO A 184 -10.29 -3.09 -16.05
CA PRO A 184 -10.02 -2.02 -15.08
C PRO A 184 -8.53 -1.87 -14.76
N ILE A 185 -7.76 -2.96 -14.80
CA ILE A 185 -6.31 -2.93 -14.59
C ILE A 185 -5.63 -2.18 -15.74
N VAL A 186 -6.02 -2.45 -17.00
CA VAL A 186 -5.48 -1.76 -18.17
C VAL A 186 -5.80 -0.28 -18.15
N GLU A 187 -7.07 0.07 -17.88
CA GLU A 187 -7.50 1.47 -17.77
C GLU A 187 -6.67 2.21 -16.70
N TRP A 188 -6.46 1.60 -15.55
CA TRP A 188 -5.65 2.19 -14.49
C TRP A 188 -4.16 2.29 -14.87
N LEU A 189 -3.58 1.25 -15.49
CA LEU A 189 -2.18 1.26 -15.93
C LEU A 189 -1.89 2.34 -16.98
N GLN A 190 -2.89 2.74 -17.78
CA GLN A 190 -2.77 3.86 -18.72
C GLN A 190 -2.52 5.22 -18.04
N GLY A 191 -2.69 5.33 -16.72
CA GLY A 191 -2.33 6.52 -15.95
C GLY A 191 -0.82 6.73 -15.76
N PHE A 192 0.01 5.68 -15.88
CA PHE A 192 1.45 5.75 -15.59
C PHE A 192 2.23 6.84 -16.37
N PRO A 193 2.01 7.03 -17.69
CA PRO A 193 2.66 8.10 -18.43
C PRO A 193 2.38 9.49 -17.84
N GLN A 194 1.12 9.76 -17.47
CA GLN A 194 0.71 11.04 -16.89
C GLN A 194 1.30 11.24 -15.50
N TRP A 195 1.21 10.23 -14.62
CA TRP A 195 1.80 10.31 -13.27
C TRP A 195 3.32 10.48 -13.33
N THR A 196 3.98 9.86 -14.30
CA THR A 196 5.42 10.02 -14.55
C THR A 196 5.77 11.44 -14.97
N GLN A 197 4.96 12.05 -15.84
CA GLN A 197 5.14 13.44 -16.24
C GLN A 197 4.93 14.39 -15.05
N GLN A 198 3.84 14.22 -14.31
CA GLN A 198 3.52 15.03 -13.12
C GLN A 198 4.61 14.92 -12.05
N ALA A 199 5.15 13.72 -11.82
CA ALA A 199 6.27 13.52 -10.89
C ALA A 199 7.48 14.38 -11.28
N ARG A 200 7.84 14.40 -12.57
CA ARG A 200 8.95 15.24 -13.06
C ARG A 200 8.67 16.74 -12.88
N GLU A 201 7.47 17.18 -13.21
CA GLU A 201 7.05 18.58 -13.06
C GLU A 201 7.06 19.04 -11.60
N GLN A 202 6.73 18.15 -10.67
CA GLN A 202 6.72 18.39 -9.22
C GLN A 202 8.07 18.12 -8.54
N GLY A 203 9.09 17.67 -9.27
CA GLY A 203 10.39 17.27 -8.69
C GLY A 203 10.32 16.04 -7.78
N ARG A 204 9.26 15.23 -7.91
CA ARG A 204 9.06 13.97 -7.18
C ARG A 204 9.69 12.79 -7.93
N GLN A 205 9.93 11.70 -7.22
CA GLN A 205 10.34 10.45 -7.84
C GLN A 205 9.23 9.88 -8.74
N GLN A 206 9.63 9.21 -9.82
CA GLN A 206 8.69 8.61 -10.77
C GLN A 206 8.00 7.39 -10.15
N PRO A 207 6.70 7.16 -10.45
CA PRO A 207 5.96 6.06 -9.87
C PRO A 207 6.45 4.71 -10.41
N ASP A 208 6.53 3.76 -9.49
CA ASP A 208 6.60 2.33 -9.75
C ASP A 208 5.23 1.70 -9.46
N LEU A 209 5.04 0.45 -9.89
CA LEU A 209 3.85 -0.33 -9.58
C LEU A 209 4.12 -1.19 -8.36
N VAL A 210 3.45 -0.91 -7.25
CA VAL A 210 3.43 -1.78 -6.07
C VAL A 210 2.16 -2.63 -6.11
N ALA A 211 2.29 -3.93 -5.87
CA ALA A 211 1.15 -4.84 -5.78
C ALA A 211 1.13 -5.56 -4.43
N VAL A 212 -0.08 -5.68 -3.87
CA VAL A 212 -0.36 -6.40 -2.64
C VAL A 212 -1.48 -7.39 -2.91
N TYR A 213 -1.22 -8.67 -2.71
CA TYR A 213 -2.23 -9.71 -2.72
C TYR A 213 -2.57 -10.12 -1.29
N ARG A 214 -3.85 -10.32 -0.97
CA ARG A 214 -4.31 -10.96 0.28
C ARG A 214 -5.33 -12.06 -0.03
N ALA A 215 -5.18 -13.22 0.60
CA ALA A 215 -5.92 -14.46 0.31
C ALA A 215 -7.17 -14.72 1.18
#